data_AF-A0A1I7ZE25-F1
#
_entry.id   AF-A0A1I7ZE25-F1
#
_cell.length_a   1.000
_cell.length_b   1.000
_cell.length_c   1.000
_cell.angle_alpha   90.00
_cell.angle_beta   90.00
_cell.angle_gamma   90.00
#
_symmetry.space_group_name_H-M   'P 1'
#
loop_
_entity.id
_entity.type
_entity.pdbx_description
1 polymer ?
#
loop_
_entity_poly.entity_id
_entity_poly.type
_entity_poly.pdbx_seq_one_letter_code
_entity_poly.pdbx_strand_id
1 'polypeptide(L)'
;MDSVPYAFVDSVVELFDGKNTLFPLALEVVHPLWKTVVDLHYRNRYYNVYLSMNEKGVRLMSKNWNRRSYDDLEPIRKNRRYARILQINDSAIWGSDHWKHAKRRGADEAIKMLKTVAPQCESSSLLDSLDSGFPDSHKFLSDALSNSASFASMELSYHGQASLDLLENQIRNSPFLELVALLGEDWPEAVLPLITAFCLKGRPGHPAIMTLRDAKIVDNSCIQNLFHLWKAKGNLHFCLL
;
A
#
# COMPACT_ATOMS: atom_id res chain seq x y z
N MET A 1 -20.50 -33.14 -2.17
CA MET A 1 -19.97 -31.81 -2.56
C MET A 1 -19.27 -31.86 -3.93
N ASP A 2 -19.14 -33.03 -4.56
CA ASP A 2 -18.39 -33.24 -5.81
C ASP A 2 -19.09 -32.74 -7.09
N SER A 3 -20.29 -32.17 -6.98
CA SER A 3 -21.09 -31.66 -8.10
C SER A 3 -21.06 -30.14 -8.23
N VAL A 4 -20.31 -29.43 -7.37
CA VAL A 4 -20.22 -27.97 -7.43
C VAL A 4 -19.31 -27.55 -8.60
N PRO A 5 -19.78 -26.73 -9.55
CA PRO A 5 -18.96 -26.30 -10.68
C PRO A 5 -17.71 -25.55 -10.21
N TYR A 6 -16.56 -25.80 -10.86
CA TYR A 6 -15.32 -25.07 -10.57
C TYR A 6 -15.50 -23.55 -10.59
N ALA A 7 -16.30 -23.02 -11.51
CA ALA A 7 -16.60 -21.60 -11.60
C ALA A 7 -17.28 -21.02 -10.36
N PHE A 8 -18.10 -21.82 -9.65
CA PHE A 8 -18.69 -21.40 -8.39
C PHE A 8 -17.62 -21.32 -7.29
N VAL A 9 -16.80 -22.37 -7.15
CA VAL A 9 -15.71 -22.39 -6.16
C VAL A 9 -14.75 -21.22 -6.42
N ASP A 10 -14.40 -20.97 -7.68
CA ASP A 10 -13.58 -19.85 -8.13
C ASP A 10 -14.17 -18.50 -7.69
N SER A 11 -15.46 -18.29 -7.96
CA SER A 11 -16.16 -17.05 -7.60
C SER A 11 -16.28 -16.84 -6.10
N VAL A 12 -16.41 -17.90 -5.31
CA VAL A 12 -16.40 -17.82 -3.84
C VAL A 12 -15.01 -17.47 -3.33
N VAL A 13 -13.98 -18.11 -3.89
CA VAL A 13 -12.59 -17.86 -3.46
C VAL A 13 -12.15 -16.42 -3.76
N GLU A 14 -12.67 -15.82 -4.83
CA GLU A 14 -12.45 -14.41 -5.16
C GLU A 14 -12.91 -13.43 -4.07
N LEU A 15 -13.91 -13.78 -3.26
CA LEU A 15 -14.45 -12.94 -2.20
C LEU A 15 -13.55 -12.88 -0.97
N PHE A 16 -12.62 -13.82 -0.82
CA PHE A 16 -11.69 -13.81 0.30
C PHE A 16 -10.64 -12.73 0.09
N ASP A 17 -10.53 -11.87 1.10
CA ASP A 17 -9.42 -10.94 1.28
C ASP A 17 -8.12 -11.73 1.50
N GLY A 18 -7.19 -11.53 0.57
CA GLY A 18 -5.80 -11.39 0.93
C GLY A 18 -5.18 -12.34 1.95
N LYS A 19 -4.35 -11.67 2.73
CA LYS A 19 -3.62 -12.20 3.89
C LYS A 19 -4.54 -12.66 5.01
N ASN A 20 -5.71 -12.03 5.16
CA ASN A 20 -6.55 -12.23 6.34
C ASN A 20 -7.48 -13.44 6.23
N THR A 21 -7.92 -13.80 5.02
CA THR A 21 -8.90 -14.87 4.85
C THR A 21 -8.46 -15.94 3.86
N LEU A 22 -7.84 -15.58 2.73
CA LEU A 22 -7.42 -16.59 1.76
C LEU A 22 -6.24 -17.42 2.26
N PHE A 23 -5.28 -16.79 2.96
CA PHE A 23 -4.13 -17.50 3.51
C PHE A 23 -4.53 -18.53 4.59
N PRO A 24 -5.29 -18.19 5.66
CA PRO A 24 -5.77 -19.20 6.59
C PRO A 24 -6.59 -20.30 5.91
N LEU A 25 -7.45 -19.94 4.97
CA LEU A 25 -8.25 -20.91 4.21
C LEU A 25 -7.36 -21.89 3.43
N ALA A 26 -6.27 -21.42 2.83
CA ALA A 26 -5.32 -22.27 2.12
C ALA A 26 -4.64 -23.29 3.05
N LEU A 27 -4.50 -23.00 4.35
CA LEU A 27 -3.95 -23.93 5.33
C LEU A 27 -4.98 -24.97 5.79
N GLU A 28 -6.23 -24.56 6.00
CA GLU A 28 -7.27 -25.39 6.61
C GLU A 28 -8.03 -26.28 5.62
N VAL A 29 -8.11 -25.90 4.34
CA VAL A 29 -8.88 -26.65 3.35
C VAL A 29 -8.19 -27.96 2.99
N VAL A 30 -8.81 -29.08 3.37
CA VAL A 30 -8.32 -30.44 3.05
C VAL A 30 -9.00 -31.08 1.84
N HIS A 31 -10.18 -30.57 1.43
CA HIS A 31 -10.93 -31.15 0.32
C HIS A 31 -10.18 -30.96 -1.01
N PRO A 32 -9.88 -32.01 -1.79
CA PRO A 32 -8.98 -31.92 -2.95
C PRO A 32 -9.35 -30.86 -4.01
N LEU A 33 -10.64 -30.76 -4.37
CA LEU A 33 -11.13 -29.76 -5.33
C LEU A 33 -10.93 -28.33 -4.82
N TRP A 34 -11.43 -28.04 -3.61
CA TRP A 34 -11.27 -26.73 -2.98
C TRP A 34 -9.82 -26.38 -2.75
N LYS A 35 -9.00 -27.33 -2.29
CA LYS A 35 -7.57 -27.13 -2.05
C LYS A 35 -6.85 -26.72 -3.32
N THR A 36 -7.15 -27.40 -4.44
CA THR A 36 -6.59 -27.04 -5.74
C THR A 36 -6.92 -25.60 -6.14
N VAL A 37 -8.19 -25.18 -6.01
CA VAL A 37 -8.61 -23.82 -6.37
C VAL A 37 -8.02 -22.78 -5.41
N VAL A 38 -8.13 -22.99 -4.10
CA VAL A 38 -7.61 -22.07 -3.08
C VAL A 38 -6.09 -21.91 -3.22
N ASP A 39 -5.34 -22.99 -3.44
CA ASP A 39 -3.89 -22.91 -3.67
C ASP A 39 -3.55 -22.17 -4.96
N LEU A 40 -4.34 -22.35 -6.02
CA LEU A 40 -4.14 -21.65 -7.29
C LEU A 40 -4.27 -20.14 -7.11
N HIS A 41 -5.32 -19.70 -6.42
CA HIS A 41 -5.53 -18.29 -6.08
C HIS A 41 -4.43 -17.79 -5.16
N TYR A 42 -4.21 -18.44 -4.03
CA TYR A 42 -3.19 -18.04 -3.07
C TYR A 42 -1.81 -17.86 -3.72
N ARG A 43 -1.44 -18.74 -4.66
CA ARG A 43 -0.15 -18.68 -5.36
C ARG A 43 -0.06 -17.57 -6.40
N ASN A 44 -1.10 -17.33 -7.20
CA ASN A 44 -1.00 -16.47 -8.39
C ASN A 44 -1.63 -15.09 -8.22
N ARG A 45 -2.30 -14.82 -7.10
CA ARG A 45 -3.07 -13.59 -6.90
C ARG A 45 -2.23 -12.39 -6.51
N TYR A 46 -1.24 -12.57 -5.65
CA TYR A 46 -0.60 -11.45 -4.94
C TYR A 46 0.67 -10.95 -5.60
N TYR A 47 0.79 -9.64 -5.71
CA TYR A 47 1.91 -8.94 -6.32
C TYR A 47 2.41 -7.81 -5.44
N ASN A 48 3.72 -7.62 -5.44
CA ASN A 48 4.34 -6.36 -5.04
C ASN A 48 4.75 -5.61 -6.30
N VAL A 49 4.53 -4.30 -6.32
CA VAL A 49 4.96 -3.42 -7.39
C VAL A 49 6.14 -2.59 -6.88
N TYR A 50 7.22 -2.59 -7.66
CA TYR A 50 8.42 -1.83 -7.36
C TYR A 50 8.61 -0.74 -8.40
N LEU A 51 8.96 0.44 -7.93
CA LEU A 51 9.32 1.61 -8.72
C LEU A 51 10.82 1.90 -8.53
N SER A 52 11.50 2.27 -9.60
CA SER A 52 12.83 2.88 -9.54
C SER A 52 12.90 4.01 -10.54
N MET A 53 13.38 5.16 -10.08
CA MET A 53 13.53 6.37 -10.90
C MET A 53 14.99 6.82 -10.88
N ASN A 54 15.47 7.31 -12.02
CA ASN A 54 16.76 8.00 -12.15
C ASN A 54 16.69 8.99 -13.31
N GLU A 55 17.76 9.75 -13.53
CA GLU A 55 17.88 10.73 -14.62
C GLU A 55 17.53 10.16 -16.01
N LYS A 56 17.70 8.86 -16.21
CA LYS A 56 17.44 8.21 -17.50
C LYS A 56 15.97 7.80 -17.66
N GLY A 57 15.15 7.86 -16.60
CA GLY A 57 13.71 7.57 -16.63
C GLY A 57 13.24 6.63 -15.53
N VAL A 58 12.05 6.06 -15.74
CA VAL A 58 11.33 5.25 -14.76
C VAL A 58 11.33 3.78 -15.13
N ARG A 59 11.50 2.92 -14.14
CA ARG A 59 11.34 1.46 -14.25
C ARG A 59 10.25 1.01 -13.28
N LEU A 60 9.38 0.15 -13.77
CA LEU A 60 8.32 -0.49 -13.00
C LEU A 60 8.50 -2.01 -13.12
N MET A 61 8.43 -2.70 -12.00
CA MET A 61 8.46 -4.15 -11.94
C MET A 61 7.35 -4.66 -11.04
N SER A 62 6.87 -5.86 -11.31
CA SER A 62 6.05 -6.62 -10.38
C SER A 62 6.78 -7.88 -9.93
N LYS A 63 6.53 -8.29 -8.70
CA LYS A 63 6.95 -9.58 -8.17
C LYS A 63 5.71 -10.27 -7.65
N ASN A 64 5.41 -11.44 -8.19
CA ASN A 64 4.40 -12.29 -7.58
C ASN A 64 4.93 -12.82 -6.24
N TRP A 65 4.14 -12.73 -5.18
CA TRP A 65 4.56 -13.08 -3.81
C TRP A 65 5.16 -14.50 -3.70
N ASN A 66 4.63 -15.45 -4.48
CA ASN A 66 5.05 -16.85 -4.43
C ASN A 66 6.10 -17.20 -5.51
N ARG A 67 6.49 -16.25 -6.35
CA ARG A 67 7.53 -16.44 -7.37
C ARG A 67 8.78 -15.65 -7.02
N ARG A 68 9.93 -16.19 -7.42
CA ARG A 68 11.22 -15.51 -7.27
C ARG A 68 11.53 -14.55 -8.41
N SER A 69 10.77 -14.62 -9.51
CA SER A 69 10.98 -13.78 -10.68
C SER A 69 10.32 -12.41 -10.51
N TYR A 70 10.92 -11.43 -11.17
CA TYR A 70 10.35 -10.12 -11.38
C TYR A 70 9.98 -9.99 -12.84
N ASP A 71 8.81 -9.42 -13.09
CA ASP A 71 8.27 -9.20 -14.42
C ASP A 71 7.89 -7.71 -14.57
N ASP A 72 7.40 -7.29 -15.73
CA ASP A 72 6.74 -5.99 -15.85
C ASP A 72 5.33 -6.02 -15.22
N LEU A 73 4.50 -5.02 -15.48
CA LEU A 73 3.12 -4.98 -14.96
C LEU A 73 2.11 -5.75 -15.84
N GLU A 74 2.56 -6.39 -16.93
CA GLU A 74 1.70 -7.11 -17.86
C GLU A 74 0.99 -8.32 -17.22
N PRO A 75 1.60 -9.13 -16.34
CA PRO A 75 0.91 -10.21 -15.65
C PRO A 75 -0.29 -9.72 -14.83
N ILE A 76 -0.14 -8.60 -14.11
CA ILE A 76 -1.23 -7.97 -13.34
C ILE A 76 -2.34 -7.50 -14.29
N ARG A 77 -1.98 -6.87 -15.42
CA ARG A 77 -2.94 -6.38 -16.42
C ARG A 77 -3.71 -7.50 -17.11
N LYS A 78 -3.06 -8.61 -17.44
CA LYS A 78 -3.69 -9.78 -18.04
C LYS A 78 -4.58 -10.52 -17.04
N ASN A 79 -4.21 -10.46 -15.76
CA ASN A 79 -4.91 -11.14 -14.68
C ASN A 79 -5.78 -10.19 -13.84
N ARG A 80 -6.33 -9.11 -14.41
CA ARG A 80 -7.07 -8.05 -13.68
C ARG A 80 -8.25 -8.51 -12.84
N ARG A 81 -8.85 -9.65 -13.14
CA ARG A 81 -9.95 -10.18 -12.30
C ARG A 81 -9.41 -10.60 -10.93
N TYR A 82 -8.27 -11.28 -10.95
CA TYR A 82 -7.75 -11.98 -9.78
C TYR A 82 -6.59 -11.25 -9.14
N ALA A 83 -5.69 -10.62 -9.90
CA ALA A 83 -4.48 -10.01 -9.39
C ALA A 83 -4.76 -8.98 -8.29
N ARG A 84 -3.93 -8.98 -7.26
CA ARG A 84 -4.04 -8.13 -6.08
C ARG A 84 -2.66 -7.58 -5.72
N ILE A 85 -2.56 -6.26 -5.63
CA ILE A 85 -1.32 -5.57 -5.29
C ILE A 85 -1.29 -5.44 -3.77
N LEU A 86 -0.39 -6.15 -3.10
CA LEU A 86 -0.22 -6.06 -1.65
C LEU A 86 0.58 -4.83 -1.26
N GLN A 87 1.58 -4.48 -2.06
CA GLN A 87 2.50 -3.40 -1.76
C GLN A 87 2.92 -2.67 -3.02
N ILE A 88 3.01 -1.35 -2.94
CA ILE A 88 3.73 -0.51 -3.90
C ILE A 88 4.91 0.10 -3.15
N ASN A 89 6.12 -0.03 -3.71
CA ASN A 89 7.35 0.39 -3.06
C ASN A 89 8.25 1.16 -4.05
N ASP A 90 8.76 2.33 -3.66
CA ASP A 90 9.75 3.10 -4.44
C ASP A 90 11.21 2.83 -4.06
N SER A 91 11.42 1.99 -3.07
CA SER A 91 12.72 1.82 -2.44
C SER A 91 13.74 1.16 -3.37
N ALA A 92 14.85 1.87 -3.56
CA ALA A 92 16.07 1.38 -4.19
C ALA A 92 16.84 0.32 -3.38
N ILE A 93 16.29 -0.22 -2.28
CA ILE A 93 16.95 -1.23 -1.41
C ILE A 93 17.42 -2.46 -2.21
N TRP A 94 16.83 -2.74 -3.36
CA TRP A 94 17.23 -3.85 -4.22
C TRP A 94 18.46 -3.48 -5.06
N GLY A 95 19.53 -4.28 -4.92
CA GLY A 95 20.75 -4.14 -5.72
C GLY A 95 20.46 -4.00 -7.22
N SER A 96 21.33 -3.28 -7.91
CA SER A 96 21.17 -2.88 -9.32
C SER A 96 20.90 -4.04 -10.30
N ASP A 97 21.24 -5.26 -9.91
CA ASP A 97 21.06 -6.49 -10.69
C ASP A 97 19.59 -6.80 -11.00
N HIS A 98 18.66 -6.55 -10.07
CA HIS A 98 17.23 -6.84 -10.29
C HIS A 98 16.64 -5.98 -11.41
N TRP A 99 17.17 -4.78 -11.60
CA TRP A 99 16.68 -3.81 -12.59
C TRP A 99 17.30 -3.97 -13.98
N LYS A 100 18.26 -4.88 -14.18
CA LYS A 100 18.97 -5.05 -15.47
C LYS A 100 18.03 -5.35 -16.63
N HIS A 101 16.95 -6.09 -16.37
CA HIS A 101 15.97 -6.49 -17.39
C HIS A 101 14.70 -5.62 -17.39
N ALA A 102 14.58 -4.68 -16.45
CA ALA A 102 13.42 -3.82 -16.37
C ALA A 102 13.42 -2.79 -17.50
N LYS A 103 12.32 -2.76 -18.27
CA LYS A 103 12.13 -1.78 -19.34
C LYS A 103 12.06 -0.37 -18.74
N ARG A 104 12.94 0.50 -19.22
CA ARG A 104 12.95 1.93 -18.91
C ARG A 104 11.89 2.66 -19.74
N ARG A 105 11.20 3.61 -19.11
CA ARG A 105 10.07 4.37 -19.69
C ARG A 105 10.18 5.84 -19.30
N GLY A 106 9.50 6.70 -20.06
CA GLY A 106 9.25 8.08 -19.65
C GLY A 106 8.30 8.14 -18.46
N ALA A 107 8.34 9.23 -17.70
CA ALA A 107 7.49 9.41 -16.51
C ALA A 107 5.99 9.27 -16.86
N ASP A 108 5.51 9.97 -17.88
CA ASP A 108 4.09 9.94 -18.27
C ASP A 108 3.61 8.53 -18.67
N GLU A 109 4.43 7.79 -19.39
CA GLU A 109 4.12 6.40 -19.78
C GLU A 109 4.04 5.50 -18.54
N ALA A 110 4.98 5.66 -17.61
CA ALA A 110 5.01 4.89 -16.37
C ALA A 110 3.83 5.25 -15.44
N ILE A 111 3.46 6.53 -15.30
CA ILE A 111 2.26 6.98 -14.57
C ILE A 111 1.02 6.32 -15.16
N LYS A 112 0.87 6.37 -16.49
CA LYS A 112 -0.27 5.75 -17.18
C LYS A 112 -0.32 4.25 -16.90
N MET A 113 0.81 3.56 -16.95
CA MET A 113 0.87 2.13 -16.64
C MET A 113 0.48 1.82 -15.20
N LEU A 114 1.02 2.55 -14.22
CA LEU A 114 0.72 2.35 -12.81
C LEU A 114 -0.77 2.59 -12.53
N LYS A 115 -1.35 3.66 -13.09
CA LYS A 115 -2.80 3.93 -13.03
C LYS A 115 -3.65 2.78 -13.59
N THR A 116 -3.17 2.05 -14.61
CA THR A 116 -3.93 0.93 -15.18
C THR A 116 -3.99 -0.32 -14.31
N VAL A 117 -3.13 -0.41 -13.28
CA VAL A 117 -3.11 -1.52 -12.33
C VAL A 117 -3.49 -1.09 -10.91
N ALA A 118 -3.48 0.22 -10.61
CA ALA A 118 -3.87 0.77 -9.31
C ALA A 118 -5.23 0.26 -8.78
N PRO A 119 -6.28 0.04 -9.60
CA PRO A 119 -7.53 -0.57 -9.12
C PRO A 119 -7.40 -2.01 -8.60
N GLN A 120 -6.24 -2.64 -8.76
CA GLN A 120 -5.93 -3.97 -8.22
C GLN A 120 -5.33 -3.91 -6.80
N CYS A 121 -5.16 -2.73 -6.21
CA CYS A 121 -4.84 -2.62 -4.79
C CYS A 121 -5.99 -3.19 -3.95
N GLU A 122 -5.65 -4.04 -3.00
CA GLU A 122 -6.58 -4.55 -1.99
C GLU A 122 -6.85 -3.50 -0.91
N SER A 123 -7.92 -3.74 -0.15
CA SER A 123 -8.19 -2.98 1.07
C SER A 123 -7.05 -3.10 2.09
N SER A 124 -6.20 -4.12 2.01
CA SER A 124 -5.03 -4.29 2.88
C SER A 124 -3.71 -3.79 2.26
N SER A 125 -3.76 -3.06 1.14
CA SER A 125 -2.54 -2.63 0.44
C SER A 125 -1.72 -1.64 1.24
N LEU A 126 -0.40 -1.79 1.13
CA LEU A 126 0.61 -0.89 1.69
C LEU A 126 1.21 -0.01 0.58
N LEU A 127 1.31 1.29 0.82
CA LEU A 127 2.21 2.17 0.07
C LEU A 127 3.46 2.42 0.91
N ASP A 128 4.61 2.12 0.34
CA ASP A 128 5.91 2.27 0.98
C ASP A 128 6.76 3.23 0.15
N SER A 129 6.88 4.47 0.62
CA SER A 129 7.55 5.56 -0.07
C SER A 129 8.68 6.09 0.83
N LEU A 130 9.81 5.39 0.78
CA LEU A 130 10.92 5.53 1.72
C LEU A 130 12.15 6.19 1.11
N ASP A 131 12.25 6.18 -0.22
CA ASP A 131 13.51 6.51 -0.89
C ASP A 131 13.83 8.01 -0.80
N SER A 132 14.63 8.35 0.21
CA SER A 132 15.12 9.71 0.40
C SER A 132 16.06 10.18 -0.72
N GLY A 133 16.59 9.27 -1.53
CA GLY A 133 17.55 9.56 -2.59
C GLY A 133 16.94 10.19 -3.84
N PHE A 134 15.62 10.06 -4.06
CA PHE A 134 14.98 10.51 -5.30
C PHE A 134 13.64 11.23 -5.03
N PRO A 135 13.67 12.55 -4.73
CA PRO A 135 12.46 13.34 -4.49
C PRO A 135 11.41 13.26 -5.60
N ASP A 136 11.85 13.07 -6.85
CA ASP A 136 10.94 12.95 -8.01
C ASP A 136 10.08 11.68 -7.96
N SER A 137 10.50 10.63 -7.25
CA SER A 137 9.75 9.39 -7.09
C SER A 137 8.46 9.60 -6.29
N HIS A 138 8.50 10.44 -5.26
CA HIS A 138 7.35 10.80 -4.44
C HIS A 138 6.31 11.57 -5.24
N LYS A 139 6.75 12.58 -6.00
CA LYS A 139 5.88 13.32 -6.90
C LYS A 139 5.23 12.38 -7.92
N PHE A 140 6.03 11.49 -8.52
CA PHE A 140 5.54 10.47 -9.44
C PHE A 140 4.46 9.58 -8.81
N LEU A 141 4.70 9.06 -7.59
CA LEU A 141 3.73 8.22 -6.89
C LEU A 141 2.45 8.99 -6.54
N SER A 142 2.57 10.23 -6.08
CA SER A 142 1.43 11.10 -5.79
C SER A 142 0.57 11.33 -7.04
N ASP A 143 1.19 11.70 -8.17
CA ASP A 143 0.50 11.91 -9.45
C ASP A 143 -0.17 10.63 -9.98
N ALA A 144 0.44 9.48 -9.72
CA ALA A 144 -0.07 8.19 -10.14
C ALA A 144 -1.22 7.69 -9.26
N LEU A 145 -1.08 7.76 -7.93
CA LEU A 145 -1.86 6.95 -6.98
C LEU A 145 -2.92 7.73 -6.21
N SER A 146 -2.77 9.04 -6.00
CA SER A 146 -3.68 9.82 -5.15
C SER A 146 -5.15 9.56 -5.47
N ASN A 147 -5.54 9.58 -6.74
CA ASN A 147 -6.93 9.38 -7.15
C ASN A 147 -7.22 8.00 -7.76
N SER A 148 -6.25 7.08 -7.74
CA SER A 148 -6.38 5.78 -8.44
C SER A 148 -6.28 4.57 -7.53
N ALA A 149 -5.78 4.74 -6.30
CA ALA A 149 -5.72 3.71 -5.28
C ALA A 149 -6.04 4.28 -3.90
N SER A 150 -6.52 3.41 -3.03
CA SER A 150 -6.63 3.66 -1.59
C SER A 150 -5.77 2.63 -0.88
N PHE A 151 -5.13 3.02 0.23
CA PHE A 151 -4.24 2.16 0.99
C PHE A 151 -4.72 1.99 2.44
N ALA A 152 -4.47 0.81 3.01
CA ALA A 152 -4.70 0.55 4.44
C ALA A 152 -3.53 0.99 5.29
N SER A 153 -2.35 0.95 4.70
CA SER A 153 -1.12 1.32 5.38
C SER A 153 -0.29 2.19 4.46
N MET A 154 0.37 3.18 5.03
CA MET A 154 1.28 4.05 4.30
C MET A 154 2.52 4.31 5.15
N GLU A 155 3.70 4.14 4.57
CA GLU A 155 4.95 4.67 5.10
C GLU A 155 5.44 5.74 4.14
N LEU A 156 5.61 6.98 4.63
CA LEU A 156 5.93 8.13 3.80
C LEU A 156 7.08 8.93 4.39
N SER A 157 8.05 9.26 3.54
CA SER A 157 9.00 10.35 3.76
C SER A 157 8.47 11.68 3.23
N TYR A 158 8.89 12.80 3.84
CA TYR A 158 8.52 14.13 3.37
C TYR A 158 9.41 14.58 2.20
N HIS A 159 8.80 14.82 1.03
CA HIS A 159 9.47 15.32 -0.17
C HIS A 159 8.76 16.53 -0.77
N GLY A 160 8.21 17.39 0.10
CA GLY A 160 7.48 18.59 -0.27
C GLY A 160 5.96 18.38 -0.37
N GLN A 161 5.30 19.31 -1.05
CA GLN A 161 3.83 19.40 -1.08
C GLN A 161 3.15 18.13 -1.62
N ALA A 162 3.78 17.43 -2.57
CA ALA A 162 3.21 16.20 -3.14
C ALA A 162 3.01 15.08 -2.10
N SER A 163 3.89 14.98 -1.10
CA SER A 163 3.75 14.03 0.03
C SER A 163 2.57 14.42 0.93
N LEU A 164 2.39 15.72 1.20
CA LEU A 164 1.27 16.22 1.99
C LEU A 164 -0.07 16.02 1.27
N ASP A 165 -0.13 16.34 -0.02
CA ASP A 165 -1.35 16.18 -0.82
C ASP A 165 -1.77 14.71 -0.88
N LEU A 166 -0.80 13.80 -1.09
CA LEU A 166 -1.06 12.36 -1.07
C LEU A 166 -1.58 11.90 0.29
N LEU A 167 -0.93 12.31 1.39
CA LEU A 167 -1.34 11.98 2.75
C LEU A 167 -2.75 12.52 3.06
N GLU A 168 -3.01 13.80 2.79
CA GLU A 168 -4.31 14.43 3.01
C GLU A 168 -5.41 13.71 2.23
N ASN A 169 -5.15 13.42 0.95
CA ASN A 169 -6.09 12.72 0.11
C ASN A 169 -6.40 11.31 0.63
N GLN A 170 -5.38 10.54 1.04
CA GLN A 170 -5.59 9.20 1.60
C GLN A 170 -6.33 9.25 2.94
N ILE A 171 -5.97 10.18 3.83
CA ILE A 171 -6.70 10.40 5.08
C ILE A 171 -8.16 10.73 4.79
N ARG A 172 -8.48 11.57 3.80
CA ARG A 172 -9.87 11.95 3.49
C ARG A 172 -10.65 10.82 2.84
N ASN A 173 -10.06 10.15 1.85
CA ASN A 173 -10.79 9.35 0.89
C ASN A 173 -10.63 7.82 1.07
N SER A 174 -9.58 7.35 1.75
CA SER A 174 -9.41 5.91 1.99
C SER A 174 -10.33 5.44 3.13
N PRO A 175 -11.26 4.50 2.90
CA PRO A 175 -12.15 4.00 3.93
C PRO A 175 -11.50 2.93 4.83
N PHE A 176 -10.31 2.45 4.45
CA PHE A 176 -9.60 1.36 5.12
C PHE A 176 -8.20 1.78 5.60
N LEU A 177 -7.85 3.08 5.55
CA LEU A 177 -6.59 3.57 6.09
C LEU A 177 -6.56 3.38 7.61
N GLU A 178 -5.71 2.47 8.05
CA GLU A 178 -5.56 2.04 9.44
C GLU A 178 -4.18 2.42 9.98
N LEU A 179 -3.14 2.49 9.15
CA LEU A 179 -1.78 2.81 9.58
C LEU A 179 -1.16 3.90 8.70
N VAL A 180 -0.58 4.90 9.34
CA VAL A 180 0.27 5.90 8.69
C VAL A 180 1.57 5.99 9.49
N ALA A 181 2.70 5.78 8.83
CA ALA A 181 4.02 6.05 9.35
C ALA A 181 4.63 7.22 8.58
N LEU A 182 4.92 8.31 9.27
CA LEU A 182 5.68 9.43 8.73
C LEU A 182 7.13 9.29 9.17
N LEU A 183 8.04 9.36 8.21
CA LEU A 183 9.46 9.14 8.41
C LEU A 183 10.24 10.40 8.11
N GLY A 184 11.32 10.60 8.88
CA GLY A 184 12.24 11.72 8.72
C GLY A 184 11.85 12.96 9.51
N GLU A 185 12.81 13.87 9.64
CA GLU A 185 12.69 15.05 10.50
C GLU A 185 11.99 16.24 9.82
N ASP A 186 11.90 16.23 8.49
CA ASP A 186 11.61 17.42 7.66
C ASP A 186 10.12 17.69 7.44
N TRP A 187 9.23 16.93 8.07
CA TRP A 187 7.78 17.18 7.97
C TRP A 187 7.44 18.60 8.47
N PRO A 188 6.57 19.36 7.79
CA PRO A 188 6.19 20.70 8.24
C PRO A 188 5.05 20.66 9.25
N GLU A 189 4.91 21.70 10.08
CA GLU A 189 3.81 21.83 11.07
C GLU A 189 2.41 21.68 10.46
N ALA A 190 2.26 21.99 9.17
CA ALA A 190 1.02 21.81 8.41
C ALA A 190 0.49 20.35 8.41
N VAL A 191 1.33 19.36 8.75
CA VAL A 191 0.90 17.96 8.88
C VAL A 191 0.17 17.68 10.21
N LEU A 192 0.36 18.49 11.25
CA LEU A 192 -0.22 18.25 12.58
C LEU A 192 -1.77 18.18 12.57
N PRO A 193 -2.49 19.06 11.86
CA PRO A 193 -3.94 18.92 11.70
C PRO A 193 -4.35 17.63 10.97
N LEU A 194 -3.56 17.17 9.99
CA LEU A 194 -3.83 15.93 9.26
C LEU A 194 -3.66 14.71 10.16
N ILE A 195 -2.57 14.65 10.94
CA ILE A 195 -2.33 13.60 11.94
C ILE A 195 -3.50 13.55 12.92
N THR A 196 -3.89 14.71 13.43
CA THR A 196 -5.01 14.82 14.37
C THR A 196 -6.30 14.30 13.75
N ALA A 197 -6.61 14.71 12.51
CA ALA A 197 -7.80 14.26 11.79
C ALA A 197 -7.80 12.75 11.56
N PHE A 198 -6.64 12.17 11.22
CA PHE A 198 -6.49 10.73 11.03
C PHE A 198 -6.69 9.93 12.33
N CYS A 199 -5.99 10.29 13.42
CA CYS A 199 -6.10 9.58 14.69
C CYS A 199 -7.54 9.60 15.25
N LEU A 200 -8.28 10.68 14.98
CA LEU A 200 -9.69 10.81 15.36
C LEU A 200 -10.66 9.94 14.54
N LYS A 201 -10.23 9.33 13.44
CA LYS A 201 -11.03 8.35 12.67
C LYS A 201 -11.07 6.96 13.34
N GLY A 202 -10.14 6.67 14.25
CA GLY A 202 -10.09 5.40 14.95
C GLY A 202 -11.36 5.15 15.78
N ARG A 203 -11.77 3.89 15.86
CA ARG A 203 -12.92 3.44 16.66
C ARG A 203 -12.65 2.04 17.25
N PRO A 204 -13.40 1.60 18.27
CA PRO A 204 -13.27 0.25 18.81
C PRO A 204 -13.29 -0.82 17.70
N GLY A 205 -12.26 -1.67 17.69
CA GLY A 205 -12.07 -2.73 16.69
C GLY A 205 -11.45 -2.29 15.35
N HIS A 206 -11.29 -0.99 15.10
CA HIS A 206 -10.66 -0.43 13.89
C HIS A 206 -9.76 0.75 14.29
N PRO A 207 -8.54 0.48 14.80
CA PRO A 207 -7.65 1.54 15.23
C PRO A 207 -7.11 2.33 14.02
N ALA A 208 -6.97 3.65 14.20
CA ALA A 208 -6.08 4.46 13.37
C ALA A 208 -4.74 4.51 14.10
N ILE A 209 -3.65 4.09 13.47
CA ILE A 209 -2.31 3.99 14.05
C ILE A 209 -1.41 4.97 13.32
N MET A 210 -1.08 6.07 13.99
CA MET A 210 -0.04 6.98 13.53
C MET A 210 1.29 6.57 14.15
N THR A 211 2.34 6.49 13.33
CA THR A 211 3.74 6.37 13.74
C THR A 211 4.51 7.58 13.20
N LEU A 212 5.31 8.21 14.05
CA LEU A 212 6.13 9.36 13.67
C LEU A 212 7.57 9.01 14.03
N ARG A 213 8.37 8.55 13.06
CA ARG A 213 9.78 8.20 13.30
C ARG A 213 10.66 9.40 13.01
N ASP A 214 11.46 9.80 13.98
CA ASP A 214 12.39 10.93 13.90
C ASP A 214 11.71 12.30 13.70
N ALA A 215 10.39 12.42 13.90
CA ALA A 215 9.68 13.65 13.60
C ALA A 215 9.92 14.74 14.66
N LYS A 216 10.73 15.76 14.34
CA LYS A 216 11.00 16.92 15.21
C LYS A 216 9.78 17.81 15.47
N ILE A 217 8.76 17.72 14.64
CA ILE A 217 7.53 18.53 14.73
C ILE A 217 6.65 18.19 15.94
N VAL A 218 6.87 17.05 16.60
CA VAL A 218 6.07 16.66 17.75
C VAL A 218 6.71 17.21 19.01
N ASP A 219 6.24 18.37 19.44
CA ASP A 219 6.60 18.94 20.72
C ASP A 219 5.63 18.49 21.85
N ASN A 220 5.94 18.92 23.08
CA ASN A 220 5.08 18.64 24.23
C ASN A 220 3.67 19.22 24.06
N SER A 221 3.50 20.33 23.34
CA SER A 221 2.21 20.97 23.15
C SER A 221 1.30 20.15 22.23
N CYS A 222 1.85 19.58 21.15
CA CYS A 222 1.16 18.64 20.27
C CYS A 222 0.72 17.39 21.02
N ILE A 223 1.60 16.79 21.82
CA ILE A 223 1.29 15.60 22.62
C ILE A 223 0.16 15.91 23.62
N GLN A 224 0.24 17.04 24.33
CA GLN A 224 -0.81 17.47 25.26
C GLN A 224 -2.15 17.66 24.54
N ASN A 225 -2.15 18.29 23.36
CA ASN A 225 -3.36 18.46 22.57
C ASN A 225 -3.99 17.12 22.17
N LEU A 226 -3.18 16.15 21.72
CA LEU A 226 -3.65 14.79 21.43
C LEU A 226 -4.27 14.13 22.68
N PHE A 227 -3.63 14.25 23.85
CA PHE A 227 -4.21 13.73 25.11
C PHE A 227 -5.52 14.42 25.49
N HIS A 228 -5.65 15.74 25.29
CA HIS A 228 -6.89 16.46 25.52
C HIS A 228 -8.01 15.97 24.61
N LEU A 229 -7.71 15.77 23.31
CA LEU A 229 -8.66 15.23 22.34
C LEU A 229 -9.07 13.79 22.68
N TRP A 230 -8.13 12.95 23.11
CA TRP A 230 -8.41 11.61 23.60
C TRP A 230 -9.33 11.64 24.81
N LYS A 231 -9.02 12.45 25.83
CA LYS A 231 -9.83 12.57 27.04
C LYS A 231 -11.26 13.03 26.74
N ALA A 232 -11.42 13.91 25.74
CA ALA A 232 -12.73 14.42 25.34
C ALA A 232 -13.57 13.40 24.54
N LYS A 233 -12.94 12.55 23.72
CA LYS A 233 -13.66 11.68 22.76
C LYS A 233 -13.59 10.19 23.06
N GLY A 234 -12.67 9.75 23.93
CA GLY A 234 -12.43 8.35 24.29
C GLY A 234 -11.79 7.49 23.19
N ASN A 235 -11.60 8.02 21.98
CA ASN A 235 -11.15 7.29 20.79
C ASN A 235 -9.91 7.94 20.20
N LEU A 236 -8.74 7.60 20.74
CA LEU A 236 -7.45 7.98 20.16
C LEU A 236 -6.51 6.79 20.33
N HIS A 237 -6.06 6.25 19.21
CA HIS A 237 -4.99 5.27 19.14
C HIS A 237 -3.86 5.94 18.36
N PHE A 238 -2.66 6.00 18.93
CA PHE A 238 -1.48 6.50 18.25
C PHE A 238 -0.26 5.90 18.93
N CYS A 239 0.82 5.74 18.18
CA CYS A 239 2.09 5.23 18.69
C CYS A 239 3.18 6.24 18.35
N LEU A 240 3.75 6.88 19.35
CA LEU A 240 4.98 7.66 19.18
C LEU A 240 6.14 6.71 19.45
N LEU A 241 6.97 6.47 18.44
CA LEU A 241 8.17 5.62 18.52
C LEU A 241 9.41 6.47 18.31
#